data_AF-A0A7Y4LBI8-F1
#
_entry.id   AF-A0A7Y4LBI8-F1
#
_cell.length_a   1.000
_cell.length_b   1.000
_cell.length_c   1.000
_cell.angle_alpha   90.00
_cell.angle_beta   90.00
_cell.angle_gamma   90.00
#
_symmetry.space_group_name_H-M   'P 1'
#
loop_
_entity.id
_entity.type
_entity.pdbx_description
1 polymer ?
#
loop_
_entity_poly.entity_id
_entity_poly.type
_entity_poly.pdbx_seq_one_letter_code
_entity_poly.pdbx_strand_id
1 'polypeptide(L)'
;MATFCTLPALAQQVEESAAHTMSADVAGRPHLRGHTLMMNLSASVQKEVDADTVRLVFSKQVVGDNQQQLTQELNKAINAVIDKGKKVSELQISNGDYGFWQTSEKDKNIRWEMRGEVIVISKDFQKAQDFIATVKDDMTLDGIQFFLSDENRKKVEDSLITQAAADFKFKAETAMKSFGFTNYHVVNINLGNSPIRVPHMPGIGLMSKAAAYDGNSVELSSTKIPVSLSIEGTVQGYNEEK
;
A
#
# COMPACT_ATOMS: atom_id res chain seq x y z
N MET A 1 -8.29 17.26 -73.76
CA MET A 1 -7.63 17.45 -72.45
C MET A 1 -6.51 18.47 -72.62
N ALA A 2 -5.91 18.95 -71.53
CA ALA A 2 -5.25 20.26 -71.47
C ALA A 2 -3.96 20.42 -72.32
N THR A 3 -3.63 21.69 -72.57
CA THR A 3 -2.54 22.19 -73.43
C THR A 3 -1.61 23.10 -72.60
N PHE A 4 -0.42 23.42 -73.11
CA PHE A 4 0.54 24.44 -72.60
C PHE A 4 1.33 24.05 -71.31
N CYS A 5 2.52 24.58 -71.04
CA CYS A 5 3.40 25.49 -71.82
C CYS A 5 4.91 25.23 -71.60
N THR A 6 5.76 26.03 -72.26
CA THR A 6 7.22 25.88 -72.40
C THR A 6 8.06 27.01 -71.76
N LEU A 7 9.28 26.67 -71.30
CA LEU A 7 10.51 27.51 -71.23
C LEU A 7 10.52 28.74 -70.29
N PRO A 8 11.70 29.37 -69.99
CA PRO A 8 13.11 28.98 -70.18
C PRO A 8 13.72 28.54 -68.80
N ALA A 9 14.83 28.98 -68.16
CA ALA A 9 16.05 29.80 -68.40
C ALA A 9 17.04 29.57 -67.20
N LEU A 10 18.30 30.04 -67.12
CA LEU A 10 19.43 30.16 -68.09
C LEU A 10 20.70 30.69 -67.36
N ALA A 11 21.87 30.02 -67.50
CA ALA A 11 23.21 30.44 -67.03
C ALA A 11 23.42 30.57 -65.49
N GLN A 12 24.62 30.71 -64.89
CA GLN A 12 26.00 30.80 -65.42
C GLN A 12 27.06 30.20 -64.45
N GLN A 13 28.35 30.24 -64.82
CA GLN A 13 29.51 29.68 -64.11
C GLN A 13 29.97 30.50 -62.88
N VAL A 14 30.88 29.95 -62.07
CA VAL A 14 32.30 30.41 -61.95
C VAL A 14 33.11 29.44 -61.07
N GLU A 15 34.39 29.25 -61.40
CA GLU A 15 35.41 28.53 -60.62
C GLU A 15 36.34 29.53 -59.93
N GLU A 16 36.87 29.19 -58.75
CA GLU A 16 38.24 29.47 -58.27
C GLU A 16 38.35 28.95 -56.81
N SER A 17 39.50 28.72 -56.19
CA SER A 17 40.87 28.27 -56.55
C SER A 17 41.69 28.43 -55.25
N ALA A 18 42.80 27.72 -55.10
CA ALA A 18 43.45 27.50 -53.81
C ALA A 18 44.25 28.70 -53.26
N ALA A 19 44.37 28.76 -51.92
CA ALA A 19 45.50 29.41 -51.24
C ALA A 19 45.93 28.60 -50.00
N HIS A 20 47.24 28.37 -49.85
CA HIS A 20 47.86 27.87 -48.61
C HIS A 20 47.90 28.97 -47.52
N THR A 21 47.93 28.56 -46.25
CA THR A 21 48.91 29.03 -45.24
C THR A 21 48.98 28.00 -44.10
N MET A 22 50.10 27.96 -43.38
CA MET A 22 50.50 26.85 -42.50
C MET A 22 50.09 27.03 -41.03
N SER A 23 49.96 25.88 -40.35
CA SER A 23 50.28 25.64 -38.93
C SER A 23 49.78 26.62 -37.86
N ALA A 24 48.82 26.15 -37.07
CA ALA A 24 48.77 26.40 -35.64
C ALA A 24 48.46 25.08 -34.92
N ASP A 25 49.49 24.45 -34.34
CA ASP A 25 49.31 23.28 -33.49
C ASP A 25 48.60 23.68 -32.19
N VAL A 26 47.28 23.47 -32.13
CA VAL A 26 46.53 23.47 -30.88
C VAL A 26 46.29 22.02 -30.49
N ALA A 27 47.34 21.41 -29.92
CA ALA A 27 47.29 20.15 -29.18
C ALA A 27 46.44 20.28 -27.91
N GLY A 28 45.16 20.59 -28.09
CA GLY A 28 44.11 20.49 -27.08
C GLY A 28 43.89 19.03 -26.74
N ARG A 29 44.82 18.47 -25.95
CA ARG A 29 44.67 17.18 -25.28
C ARG A 29 43.28 17.19 -24.65
N PRO A 30 42.37 16.25 -24.95
CA PRO A 30 41.12 16.17 -24.23
C PRO A 30 41.48 15.91 -22.77
N HIS A 31 41.24 16.92 -21.92
CA HIS A 31 41.32 16.75 -20.48
C HIS A 31 40.43 15.56 -20.15
N LEU A 32 40.99 14.52 -19.55
CA LEU A 32 40.24 13.37 -19.07
C LEU A 32 39.43 13.83 -17.86
N ARG A 33 38.34 14.58 -18.10
CA ARG A 33 37.34 14.96 -17.10
C ARG A 33 37.01 13.69 -16.33
N GLY A 34 37.45 13.63 -15.07
CA GLY A 34 37.60 12.38 -14.33
C GLY A 34 36.37 11.49 -14.51
N HIS A 35 36.57 10.31 -15.10
CA HIS A 35 35.48 9.49 -15.64
C HIS A 35 34.39 9.27 -14.60
N THR A 36 33.22 9.90 -14.75
CA THR A 36 32.11 9.75 -13.81
C THR A 36 31.24 8.55 -14.17
N LEU A 37 30.91 7.72 -13.18
CA LEU A 37 29.95 6.64 -13.31
C LEU A 37 28.68 7.00 -12.54
N MET A 38 27.55 7.10 -13.23
CA MET A 38 26.23 7.16 -12.60
C MET A 38 25.64 5.75 -12.55
N MET A 39 25.15 5.33 -11.39
CA MET A 39 24.56 4.01 -11.17
C MET A 39 23.25 4.13 -10.41
N ASN A 40 22.21 3.48 -10.92
CA ASN A 40 20.94 3.32 -10.21
C ASN A 40 21.01 2.07 -9.32
N LEU A 41 20.64 2.23 -8.06
CA LEU A 41 20.66 1.19 -7.04
C LEU A 41 19.31 1.10 -6.34
N SER A 42 18.94 -0.10 -5.93
CA SER A 42 17.83 -0.35 -5.02
C SER A 42 18.27 -1.18 -3.82
N ALA A 43 17.73 -0.85 -2.65
CA ALA A 43 17.76 -1.65 -1.44
C ALA A 43 16.30 -1.89 -0.99
N SER A 44 16.03 -3.02 -0.35
CA SER A 44 14.70 -3.34 0.17
C SER A 44 14.84 -4.13 1.45
N VAL A 45 14.15 -3.69 2.50
CA VAL A 45 14.17 -4.33 3.82
C VAL A 45 12.73 -4.68 4.20
N GLN A 46 12.54 -5.90 4.69
CA GLN A 46 11.26 -6.41 5.17
C GLN A 46 11.42 -6.92 6.60
N LYS A 47 10.44 -6.60 7.45
CA LYS A 47 10.36 -7.06 8.83
C LYS A 47 8.97 -7.61 9.11
N GLU A 48 8.90 -8.79 9.69
CA GLU A 48 7.67 -9.29 10.31
C GLU A 48 7.51 -8.67 11.69
N VAL A 49 6.30 -8.20 12.00
CA VAL A 49 5.95 -7.63 13.31
C VAL A 49 4.60 -8.19 13.74
N ASP A 50 4.51 -8.62 14.99
CA ASP A 50 3.26 -9.13 15.55
C ASP A 50 2.22 -7.99 15.62
N ALA A 51 0.97 -8.28 15.25
CA ALA A 51 -0.12 -7.32 15.34
C ALA A 51 -0.36 -6.87 16.79
N ASP A 52 -0.58 -5.57 16.98
CA ASP A 52 -0.89 -4.93 18.27
C ASP A 52 -2.35 -4.49 18.38
N THR A 53 -3.12 -4.64 17.29
CA THR A 53 -4.50 -4.16 17.20
C THR A 53 -5.39 -5.19 16.49
N VAL A 54 -6.59 -5.41 17.00
CA VAL A 54 -7.63 -6.26 16.40
C VAL A 54 -8.84 -5.40 16.02
N ARG A 55 -9.40 -5.66 14.83
CA ARG A 55 -10.70 -5.18 14.38
C ARG A 55 -11.66 -6.37 14.31
N LEU A 56 -12.77 -6.27 15.01
CA LEU A 56 -13.90 -7.17 14.94
C LEU A 56 -15.01 -6.51 14.13
N VAL A 57 -15.69 -7.29 13.29
CA VAL A 57 -16.93 -6.89 12.62
C VAL A 57 -18.04 -7.78 13.13
N PHE A 58 -19.03 -7.18 13.78
CA PHE A 58 -20.27 -7.84 14.13
C PHE A 58 -21.35 -7.44 13.13
N SER A 59 -22.23 -8.35 12.71
CA SER A 59 -23.43 -8.01 11.94
C SER A 59 -24.69 -8.61 12.53
N LYS A 60 -25.82 -8.00 12.19
CA LYS A 60 -27.13 -8.64 12.29
C LYS A 60 -27.87 -8.43 10.98
N GLN A 61 -28.47 -9.52 10.50
CA GLN A 61 -29.38 -9.51 9.35
C GLN A 61 -30.79 -9.91 9.81
N VAL A 62 -31.81 -9.20 9.33
CA VAL A 62 -33.23 -9.45 9.61
C VAL A 62 -34.01 -9.46 8.29
N VAL A 63 -35.00 -10.36 8.17
CA VAL A 63 -35.78 -10.53 6.93
C VAL A 63 -37.26 -10.74 7.25
N GLY A 64 -38.12 -9.89 6.67
CA GLY A 64 -39.56 -9.91 6.96
C GLY A 64 -40.33 -8.92 6.11
N ASP A 65 -41.63 -8.83 6.35
CA ASP A 65 -42.54 -8.17 5.40
C ASP A 65 -42.89 -6.73 5.85
N ASN A 66 -42.54 -6.35 7.08
CA ASN A 66 -42.73 -5.02 7.66
C ASN A 66 -41.40 -4.30 7.94
N GLN A 67 -41.04 -3.38 7.05
CA GLN A 67 -39.80 -2.58 7.13
C GLN A 67 -39.64 -1.82 8.47
N GLN A 68 -40.72 -1.30 9.06
CA GLN A 68 -40.63 -0.54 10.31
C GLN A 68 -40.26 -1.43 11.50
N GLN A 69 -40.84 -2.63 11.58
CA GLN A 69 -40.53 -3.61 12.63
C GLN A 69 -39.08 -4.09 12.52
N LEU A 70 -38.63 -4.42 11.30
CA LEU A 70 -37.24 -4.80 11.04
C LEU A 70 -36.24 -3.70 11.40
N THR A 71 -36.57 -2.44 11.07
CA THR A 71 -35.76 -1.26 11.43
C THR A 71 -35.62 -1.12 12.95
N GLN A 72 -36.71 -1.32 13.70
CA GLN A 72 -36.70 -1.26 15.16
C GLN A 72 -35.88 -2.43 15.76
N GLU A 73 -36.02 -3.64 15.23
CA GLU A 73 -35.31 -4.83 15.71
C GLU A 73 -33.78 -4.76 15.46
N LEU A 74 -33.38 -4.28 14.28
CA LEU A 74 -31.98 -4.12 13.91
C LEU A 74 -31.33 -2.99 14.73
N ASN A 75 -31.97 -1.83 14.83
CA ASN A 75 -31.46 -0.72 15.64
C ASN A 75 -31.40 -1.06 17.14
N LYS A 76 -32.32 -1.87 17.66
CA LYS A 76 -32.25 -2.36 19.05
C LYS A 76 -30.99 -3.20 19.28
N ALA A 77 -30.64 -4.10 18.38
CA ALA A 77 -29.44 -4.92 18.48
C ALA A 77 -28.15 -4.07 18.37
N ILE A 78 -28.06 -3.20 17.36
CA ILE A 78 -26.93 -2.28 17.15
C ILE A 78 -26.69 -1.42 18.39
N ASN A 79 -27.74 -0.80 18.93
CA ASN A 79 -27.64 0.03 20.14
C ASN A 79 -27.25 -0.79 21.37
N ALA A 80 -27.74 -2.04 21.51
CA ALA A 80 -27.35 -2.91 22.63
C ALA A 80 -25.85 -3.26 22.60
N VAL A 81 -25.29 -3.58 21.43
CA VAL A 81 -23.84 -3.83 21.26
C VAL A 81 -23.03 -2.56 21.57
N ILE A 82 -23.43 -1.42 21.01
CA ILE A 82 -22.77 -0.12 21.24
C ILE A 82 -22.79 0.27 22.73
N ASP A 83 -23.94 0.15 23.40
CA ASP A 83 -24.09 0.55 24.82
C ASP A 83 -23.58 -0.51 25.81
N LYS A 84 -23.38 -1.76 25.38
CA LYS A 84 -22.52 -2.72 26.11
C LYS A 84 -21.06 -2.31 26.00
N GLY A 85 -20.57 -2.03 24.81
CA GLY A 85 -19.14 -1.81 24.55
C GLY A 85 -18.59 -0.45 24.97
N LYS A 86 -19.40 0.62 24.97
CA LYS A 86 -19.07 1.93 25.58
C LYS A 86 -18.67 1.85 27.07
N LYS A 87 -18.94 0.73 27.75
CA LYS A 87 -18.58 0.48 29.16
C LYS A 87 -17.18 -0.11 29.33
N VAL A 88 -16.48 -0.41 28.23
CA VAL A 88 -15.14 -1.00 28.21
C VAL A 88 -14.19 0.00 27.56
N SER A 89 -13.33 0.62 28.37
CA SER A 89 -12.43 1.71 27.94
C SER A 89 -11.43 1.32 26.85
N GLU A 90 -11.17 0.02 26.70
CA GLU A 90 -10.22 -0.55 25.76
C GLU A 90 -10.83 -0.77 24.37
N LEU A 91 -12.15 -0.56 24.20
CA LEU A 91 -12.87 -0.77 22.94
C LEU A 91 -13.23 0.56 22.27
N GLN A 92 -12.68 0.78 21.07
CA GLN A 92 -13.16 1.81 20.16
C GLN A 92 -14.29 1.22 19.31
N ILE A 93 -15.45 1.88 19.27
CA ILE A 93 -16.66 1.32 18.64
C ILE A 93 -17.28 2.34 17.68
N SER A 94 -17.60 1.88 16.48
CA SER A 94 -18.33 2.65 15.47
C SER A 94 -19.38 1.77 14.79
N ASN A 95 -20.38 2.40 14.17
CA ASN A 95 -21.22 1.71 13.20
C ASN A 95 -20.35 1.25 12.01
N GLY A 96 -20.69 0.12 11.42
CA GLY A 96 -20.18 -0.32 10.11
C GLY A 96 -21.21 -0.05 9.02
N ASP A 97 -21.23 -0.92 8.00
CA ASP A 97 -22.21 -0.83 6.91
C ASP A 97 -23.64 -1.04 7.43
N TYR A 98 -24.58 -0.26 6.89
CA TYR A 98 -26.02 -0.39 7.16
C TYR A 98 -26.78 -0.36 5.83
N GLY A 99 -27.43 -1.47 5.50
CA GLY A 99 -28.11 -1.69 4.23
C GLY A 99 -29.53 -2.21 4.40
N PHE A 100 -30.40 -1.86 3.45
CA PHE A 100 -31.72 -2.45 3.30
C PHE A 100 -32.01 -2.69 1.83
N TRP A 101 -32.62 -3.83 1.53
CA TRP A 101 -32.91 -4.28 0.18
C TRP A 101 -34.33 -4.82 0.11
N GLN A 102 -35.03 -4.49 -0.96
CA GLN A 102 -36.32 -5.09 -1.27
C GLN A 102 -36.07 -6.37 -2.07
N THR A 103 -36.49 -7.51 -1.54
CA THR A 103 -36.46 -8.78 -2.26
C THR A 103 -37.88 -9.13 -2.74
N SER A 104 -37.96 -9.70 -3.93
CA SER A 104 -39.21 -10.19 -4.51
C SER A 104 -38.87 -11.40 -5.39
N GLU A 105 -39.42 -12.55 -5.03
CA GLU A 105 -39.49 -13.68 -5.95
C GLU A 105 -40.61 -13.40 -6.95
N LYS A 106 -40.43 -13.84 -8.20
CA LYS A 106 -41.52 -13.80 -9.18
C LYS A 106 -42.72 -14.55 -8.59
N ASP A 107 -43.87 -13.90 -8.64
CA ASP A 107 -45.16 -14.35 -8.09
C ASP A 107 -45.25 -14.44 -6.54
N LYS A 108 -44.42 -13.69 -5.79
CA LYS A 108 -44.50 -13.60 -4.30
C LYS A 108 -44.59 -12.16 -3.77
N ASN A 109 -44.99 -12.05 -2.49
CA ASN A 109 -45.05 -10.80 -1.73
C ASN A 109 -43.67 -10.11 -1.65
N ILE A 110 -43.69 -8.79 -1.53
CA ILE A 110 -42.52 -7.98 -1.20
C ILE A 110 -42.00 -8.38 0.17
N ARG A 111 -40.70 -8.71 0.26
CA ARG A 111 -39.98 -8.89 1.52
C ARG A 111 -38.86 -7.86 1.63
N TRP A 112 -38.56 -7.47 2.85
CA TRP A 112 -37.47 -6.58 3.20
C TRP A 112 -36.36 -7.38 3.87
N GLU A 113 -35.15 -7.18 3.40
CA GLU A 113 -33.92 -7.69 3.99
C GLU A 113 -33.11 -6.49 4.49
N MET A 114 -32.67 -6.52 5.75
CA MET A 114 -31.86 -5.44 6.33
C MET A 114 -30.66 -6.04 7.04
N ARG A 115 -29.47 -5.48 6.82
CA ARG A 115 -28.23 -5.87 7.49
C ARG A 115 -27.55 -4.63 8.05
N GLY A 116 -27.08 -4.70 9.28
CA GLY A 116 -26.34 -3.63 9.94
C GLY A 116 -25.14 -4.18 10.70
N GLU A 117 -24.01 -3.48 10.61
CA GLU A 117 -22.76 -3.85 11.24
C GLU A 117 -22.37 -2.91 12.40
N VAL A 118 -21.62 -3.47 13.36
CA VAL A 118 -20.88 -2.72 14.38
C VAL A 118 -19.41 -3.13 14.29
N ILE A 119 -18.53 -2.14 14.20
CA ILE A 119 -17.08 -2.32 14.15
C ILE A 119 -16.54 -2.04 15.54
N VAL A 120 -15.70 -2.96 16.04
CA VAL A 120 -14.97 -2.81 17.30
C VAL A 120 -13.48 -2.92 17.04
N ILE A 121 -12.71 -1.97 17.55
CA ILE A 121 -11.24 -1.94 17.45
C ILE A 121 -10.65 -1.92 18.86
N SER A 122 -9.64 -2.73 19.12
CA SER A 122 -8.93 -2.73 20.41
C SER A 122 -7.46 -3.10 20.29
N LYS A 123 -6.65 -2.57 21.23
CA LYS A 123 -5.28 -3.03 21.52
C LYS A 123 -5.22 -4.11 22.62
N ASP A 124 -6.34 -4.38 23.31
CA ASP A 124 -6.45 -5.44 24.32
C ASP A 124 -7.26 -6.60 23.74
N PHE A 125 -6.56 -7.68 23.40
CA PHE A 125 -7.18 -8.85 22.77
C PHE A 125 -8.03 -9.66 23.75
N GLN A 126 -7.73 -9.62 25.05
CA GLN A 126 -8.59 -10.24 26.06
C GLN A 126 -9.91 -9.48 26.17
N LYS A 127 -9.89 -8.15 26.20
CA LYS A 127 -11.13 -7.33 26.21
C LYS A 127 -11.94 -7.51 24.94
N ALA A 128 -11.29 -7.64 23.79
CA ALA A 128 -11.96 -7.96 22.53
C ALA A 128 -12.63 -9.36 22.58
N GLN A 129 -11.95 -10.37 23.14
CA GLN A 129 -12.47 -11.73 23.30
C GLN A 129 -13.63 -11.81 24.32
N ASP A 130 -13.48 -11.17 25.48
CA ASP A 130 -14.54 -11.00 26.50
C ASP A 130 -15.78 -10.34 25.87
N PHE A 131 -15.58 -9.35 24.99
CA PHE A 131 -16.66 -8.64 24.32
C PHE A 131 -17.43 -9.51 23.32
N ILE A 132 -16.76 -10.36 22.53
CA ILE A 132 -17.41 -11.33 21.62
C ILE A 132 -18.43 -12.18 22.41
N ALA A 133 -18.01 -12.73 23.55
CA ALA A 133 -18.88 -13.52 24.41
C ALA A 133 -20.03 -12.70 25.04
N THR A 134 -19.84 -11.39 25.23
CA THR A 134 -20.81 -10.47 25.83
C THR A 134 -21.91 -10.01 24.86
N VAL A 135 -21.69 -10.07 23.54
CA VAL A 135 -22.65 -9.56 22.52
C VAL A 135 -23.21 -10.61 21.56
N LYS A 136 -22.82 -11.88 21.70
CA LYS A 136 -23.25 -12.97 20.80
C LYS A 136 -24.76 -13.18 20.68
N ASP A 137 -25.53 -12.75 21.67
CA ASP A 137 -27.01 -12.81 21.65
C ASP A 137 -27.67 -11.61 20.94
N ASP A 138 -26.91 -10.52 20.70
CA ASP A 138 -27.39 -9.32 19.99
C ASP A 138 -27.00 -9.36 18.50
N MET A 139 -25.74 -9.70 18.20
CA MET A 139 -25.14 -9.67 16.85
C MET A 139 -24.12 -10.79 16.66
N THR A 140 -24.06 -11.34 15.44
CA THR A 140 -23.11 -12.37 15.02
C THR A 140 -21.72 -11.76 14.81
N LEU A 141 -20.66 -12.52 15.07
CA LEU A 141 -19.29 -12.14 14.67
C LEU A 141 -19.06 -12.57 13.21
N ASP A 142 -18.97 -11.59 12.30
CA ASP A 142 -18.78 -11.79 10.86
C ASP A 142 -17.30 -11.88 10.46
N GLY A 143 -16.42 -11.18 11.18
CA GLY A 143 -15.01 -11.09 10.80
C GLY A 143 -14.07 -10.62 11.92
N ILE A 144 -12.82 -11.09 11.83
CA ILE A 144 -11.70 -10.75 12.70
C ILE A 144 -10.55 -10.33 11.78
N GLN A 145 -9.90 -9.21 12.08
CA GLN A 145 -8.79 -8.68 11.29
C GLN A 145 -7.71 -8.11 12.22
N PHE A 146 -6.51 -8.66 12.16
CA PHE A 146 -5.36 -8.16 12.90
C PHE A 146 -4.58 -7.13 12.07
N PHE A 147 -4.13 -6.04 12.70
CA PHE A 147 -3.37 -4.97 12.05
C PHE A 147 -2.38 -4.30 13.01
N LEU A 148 -1.47 -3.49 12.47
CA LEU A 148 -0.59 -2.62 13.25
C LEU A 148 -1.25 -1.25 13.45
N SER A 149 -1.28 -0.74 14.67
CA SER A 149 -1.68 0.64 14.96
C SER A 149 -0.74 1.64 14.28
N ASP A 150 -1.24 2.81 13.90
CA ASP A 150 -0.42 3.86 13.27
C ASP A 150 0.82 4.26 14.08
N GLU A 151 0.76 4.10 15.41
CA GLU A 151 1.85 4.34 16.34
C GLU A 151 2.97 3.29 16.20
N ASN A 152 2.62 1.99 16.25
CA ASN A 152 3.58 0.90 16.11
C ASN A 152 4.08 0.79 14.67
N ARG A 153 3.20 1.00 13.69
CA ARG A 153 3.55 1.10 12.26
C ARG A 153 4.64 2.15 12.03
N LYS A 154 4.49 3.38 12.54
CA LYS A 154 5.52 4.43 12.41
C LYS A 154 6.85 4.02 13.04
N LYS A 155 6.83 3.48 14.26
CA LYS A 155 8.03 2.95 14.94
C LYS A 155 8.75 1.87 14.12
N VAL A 156 8.01 1.05 13.38
CA VAL A 156 8.57 0.04 12.46
C VAL A 156 9.08 0.67 11.17
N GLU A 157 8.37 1.63 10.58
CA GLU A 157 8.79 2.37 9.38
C GLU A 157 10.10 3.15 9.64
N ASP A 158 10.23 3.86 10.76
CA ASP A 158 11.46 4.56 11.17
C ASP A 158 12.67 3.60 11.32
N SER A 159 12.42 2.42 11.89
CA SER A 159 13.42 1.35 12.01
C SER A 159 13.83 0.79 10.64
N LEU A 160 12.89 0.67 9.70
CA LEU A 160 13.16 0.18 8.33
C LEU A 160 13.88 1.24 7.50
N ILE A 161 13.56 2.53 7.63
CA ILE A 161 14.28 3.63 6.97
C ILE A 161 15.76 3.61 7.37
N THR A 162 16.04 3.44 8.66
CA THR A 162 17.41 3.38 9.19
C THR A 162 18.19 2.20 8.62
N GLN A 163 17.57 1.01 8.53
CA GLN A 163 18.19 -0.20 7.98
C GLN A 163 18.39 -0.10 6.47
N ALA A 164 17.37 0.27 5.71
CA ALA A 164 17.44 0.38 4.25
C ALA A 164 18.45 1.46 3.81
N ALA A 165 18.62 2.54 4.58
CA ALA A 165 19.64 3.56 4.31
C ALA A 165 21.07 3.06 4.60
N ALA A 166 21.26 2.17 5.58
CA ALA A 166 22.54 1.50 5.82
C ALA A 166 22.87 0.53 4.68
N ASP A 167 21.91 -0.32 4.30
CA ASP A 167 22.06 -1.29 3.20
C ASP A 167 22.31 -0.59 1.85
N PHE A 168 21.60 0.50 1.57
CA PHE A 168 21.83 1.32 0.37
C PHE A 168 23.25 1.90 0.34
N LYS A 169 23.73 2.46 1.47
CA LYS A 169 25.11 2.99 1.57
C LYS A 169 26.15 1.89 1.38
N PHE A 170 26.01 0.76 2.05
CA PHE A 170 26.92 -0.38 1.91
C PHE A 170 26.96 -0.90 0.47
N LYS A 171 25.79 -1.03 -0.17
CA LYS A 171 25.67 -1.45 -1.57
C LYS A 171 26.28 -0.44 -2.55
N ALA A 172 26.08 0.86 -2.32
CA ALA A 172 26.66 1.93 -3.12
C ALA A 172 28.19 1.98 -3.00
N GLU A 173 28.72 1.93 -1.78
CA GLU A 173 30.15 1.90 -1.50
C GLU A 173 30.82 0.67 -2.12
N THR A 174 30.23 -0.52 -1.94
CA THR A 174 30.72 -1.78 -2.52
C THR A 174 30.73 -1.71 -4.04
N ALA A 175 29.64 -1.24 -4.66
CA ALA A 175 29.56 -1.12 -6.11
C ALA A 175 30.59 -0.12 -6.67
N MET A 176 30.66 1.09 -6.11
CA MET A 176 31.58 2.13 -6.60
C MET A 176 33.05 1.70 -6.47
N LYS A 177 33.45 1.11 -5.33
CA LYS A 177 34.80 0.53 -5.18
C LYS A 177 35.08 -0.58 -6.18
N SER A 178 34.08 -1.41 -6.51
CA SER A 178 34.21 -2.49 -7.51
C SER A 178 34.40 -1.96 -8.94
N PHE A 179 33.98 -0.73 -9.23
CA PHE A 179 34.22 -0.04 -10.51
C PHE A 179 35.41 0.93 -10.48
N GLY A 180 36.27 0.88 -9.44
CA GLY A 180 37.49 1.68 -9.36
C GLY A 180 37.30 3.12 -8.86
N PHE A 181 36.18 3.41 -8.19
CA PHE A 181 35.91 4.69 -7.57
C PHE A 181 36.29 4.72 -6.09
N THR A 182 37.00 5.76 -5.67
CA THR A 182 37.34 6.00 -4.25
C THR A 182 36.19 6.65 -3.50
N ASN A 183 35.51 7.60 -4.14
CA ASN A 183 34.42 8.39 -3.55
C ASN A 183 33.14 8.31 -4.41
N TYR A 184 32.01 8.63 -3.79
CA TYR A 184 30.75 8.82 -4.50
C TYR A 184 29.88 9.85 -3.77
N HIS A 185 28.93 10.44 -4.49
CA HIS A 185 27.83 11.19 -3.89
C HIS A 185 26.49 10.60 -4.32
N VAL A 186 25.44 10.83 -3.53
CA VAL A 186 24.07 10.45 -3.88
C VAL A 186 23.43 11.62 -4.64
N VAL A 187 22.95 11.35 -5.85
CA VAL A 187 22.35 12.34 -6.75
C VAL A 187 20.84 12.48 -6.50
N ASN A 188 20.17 11.34 -6.22
CA ASN A 188 18.74 11.30 -5.90
C ASN A 188 18.42 10.08 -5.02
N ILE A 189 17.40 10.19 -4.16
CA ILE A 189 16.80 9.08 -3.41
C ILE A 189 15.28 9.17 -3.51
N ASN A 190 14.65 8.07 -3.93
CA ASN A 190 13.23 7.81 -3.87
C ASN A 190 12.95 6.78 -2.76
N LEU A 191 12.05 7.09 -1.82
CA LEU A 191 11.64 6.15 -0.77
C LEU A 191 10.31 5.52 -1.18
N GLY A 192 10.36 4.24 -1.55
CA GLY A 192 9.20 3.43 -1.88
C GLY A 192 8.58 2.82 -0.62
N ASN A 193 7.62 3.54 -0.01
CA ASN A 193 6.73 2.95 0.97
C ASN A 193 5.80 1.95 0.26
N SER A 194 6.08 0.65 0.40
CA SER A 194 5.16 -0.39 -0.02
C SER A 194 3.88 -0.28 0.82
N PRO A 195 2.69 -0.14 0.22
CA PRO A 195 1.46 -0.13 1.00
C PRO A 195 1.31 -1.50 1.68
N ILE A 196 1.23 -1.49 3.02
CA ILE A 196 1.07 -2.71 3.82
C ILE A 196 -0.22 -3.39 3.37
N ARG A 197 -0.08 -4.43 2.55
CA ARG A 197 -1.18 -5.34 2.21
C ARG A 197 -1.44 -6.16 3.47
N VAL A 198 -2.29 -5.63 4.36
CA VAL A 198 -2.88 -6.41 5.45
C VAL A 198 -3.36 -7.73 4.84
N PRO A 199 -2.85 -8.90 5.29
CA PRO A 199 -3.27 -10.17 4.74
C PRO A 199 -4.78 -10.29 4.97
N HIS A 200 -5.55 -10.20 3.89
CA HIS A 200 -6.98 -10.42 3.98
C HIS A 200 -7.16 -11.90 4.27
N MET A 201 -7.35 -12.25 5.55
CA MET A 201 -7.80 -13.60 5.89
C MET A 201 -9.04 -13.87 5.03
N PRO A 202 -9.11 -15.00 4.31
CA PRO A 202 -10.33 -15.37 3.62
C PRO A 202 -11.44 -15.45 4.68
N GLY A 203 -12.51 -14.68 4.49
CA GLY A 203 -13.59 -14.60 5.47
C GLY A 203 -14.12 -16.00 5.81
N ILE A 204 -14.44 -16.22 7.09
CA ILE A 204 -14.79 -17.55 7.64
C ILE A 204 -15.88 -18.25 6.80
N GLY A 205 -16.80 -17.48 6.22
CA GLY A 205 -17.88 -17.93 5.33
C GLY A 205 -17.49 -18.65 4.03
N LEU A 206 -16.21 -18.89 3.73
CA LEU A 206 -15.77 -19.74 2.60
C LEU A 206 -15.18 -21.11 3.00
N MET A 207 -14.99 -21.37 4.31
CA MET A 207 -14.60 -22.70 4.83
C MET A 207 -15.65 -23.35 5.75
N SER A 208 -16.73 -22.64 6.11
CA SER A 208 -17.69 -23.07 7.13
C SER A 208 -19.05 -23.54 6.59
N LYS A 209 -19.09 -24.42 5.57
CA LYS A 209 -20.30 -25.24 5.27
C LYS A 209 -20.31 -26.59 6.02
N ALA A 210 -19.36 -26.79 6.93
CA ALA A 210 -19.20 -28.01 7.73
C ALA A 210 -18.92 -27.75 9.23
N ALA A 211 -18.90 -26.50 9.67
CA ALA A 211 -18.70 -26.12 11.07
C ALA A 211 -19.70 -25.02 11.44
N ALA A 212 -20.65 -25.35 12.32
CA ALA A 212 -21.48 -24.35 12.98
C ALA A 212 -20.66 -23.71 14.10
N TYR A 213 -20.59 -22.38 14.11
CA TYR A 213 -19.94 -21.60 15.16
C TYR A 213 -20.77 -21.69 16.46
N ASP A 214 -20.19 -22.28 17.53
CA ASP A 214 -20.88 -22.46 18.82
C ASP A 214 -20.78 -21.25 19.76
N GLY A 215 -19.94 -20.27 19.40
CA GLY A 215 -19.79 -19.00 20.11
C GLY A 215 -19.17 -19.08 21.51
N ASN A 216 -18.39 -20.12 21.82
CA ASN A 216 -17.83 -20.31 23.16
C ASN A 216 -16.30 -20.12 23.31
N SER A 217 -15.50 -20.19 22.23
CA SER A 217 -14.07 -19.83 22.31
C SER A 217 -13.48 -19.37 20.97
N VAL A 218 -13.39 -18.05 20.77
CA VAL A 218 -12.54 -17.43 19.74
C VAL A 218 -11.25 -16.98 20.40
N GLU A 219 -10.16 -17.73 20.23
CA GLU A 219 -8.84 -17.32 20.73
C GLU A 219 -8.20 -16.29 19.79
N LEU A 220 -8.00 -15.06 20.28
CA LEU A 220 -7.41 -13.97 19.51
C LEU A 220 -5.87 -14.01 19.54
N SER A 221 -5.28 -14.93 18.79
CA SER A 221 -3.82 -15.01 18.60
C SER A 221 -3.31 -13.98 17.58
N SER A 222 -2.21 -13.29 17.93
CA SER A 222 -1.62 -12.28 17.04
C SER A 222 -1.06 -12.92 15.77
N THR A 223 -1.40 -12.34 14.60
CA THR A 223 -0.82 -12.73 13.31
C THR A 223 0.33 -11.77 12.96
N LYS A 224 1.44 -12.32 12.47
CA LYS A 224 2.57 -11.54 11.97
C LYS A 224 2.22 -10.78 10.69
N ILE A 225 2.57 -9.51 10.67
CA ILE A 225 2.33 -8.60 9.55
C ILE A 225 3.68 -8.25 8.90
N PRO A 226 3.86 -8.48 7.60
CA PRO A 226 5.06 -8.04 6.89
C PRO A 226 4.98 -6.54 6.60
N VAL A 227 5.95 -5.78 7.10
CA VAL A 227 6.18 -4.38 6.73
C VAL A 227 7.43 -4.33 5.87
N SER A 228 7.37 -3.65 4.72
CA SER A 228 8.53 -3.53 3.81
C SER A 228 8.70 -2.11 3.27
N LEU A 229 9.96 -1.74 3.10
CA LEU A 229 10.39 -0.45 2.57
C LEU A 229 11.46 -0.69 1.50
N SER A 230 11.29 -0.07 0.33
CA SER A 230 12.35 0.01 -0.68
C SER A 230 12.94 1.42 -0.72
N ILE A 231 14.25 1.50 -0.93
CA ILE A 231 14.96 2.73 -1.27
C ILE A 231 15.56 2.54 -2.65
N GLU A 232 15.20 3.42 -3.58
CA GLU A 232 15.79 3.51 -4.91
C GLU A 232 16.58 4.81 -5.00
N GLY A 233 17.72 4.81 -5.69
CA GLY A 233 18.52 6.03 -5.79
C GLY A 233 19.61 5.96 -6.83
N THR A 234 20.03 7.13 -7.28
CA THR A 234 21.13 7.30 -8.23
C THR A 234 22.35 7.79 -7.47
N VAL A 235 23.47 7.09 -7.62
CA VAL A 235 24.77 7.47 -7.06
C VAL A 235 25.75 7.77 -8.19
N GLN A 236 26.62 8.75 -7.97
CA GLN A 236 27.66 9.15 -8.92
C GLN A 236 29.05 8.99 -8.28
N GLY A 237 29.84 8.08 -8.84
CA GLY A 237 31.24 7.89 -8.48
C GLY A 237 32.12 9.03 -9.00
N TYR A 238 33.12 9.40 -8.20
CA TYR A 238 34.20 10.31 -8.60
C TYR A 238 35.51 9.93 -7.91
N ASN A 239 36.63 10.27 -8.55
CA ASN A 239 37.96 10.18 -7.97
C ASN A 239 38.51 11.61 -7.84
N GLU A 240 39.28 11.87 -6.78
CA GLU A 240 39.97 13.14 -6.60
C GLU A 240 41.24 13.17 -7.47
N GLU A 241 41.44 14.25 -8.22
CA GLU A 241 42.70 14.49 -8.93
C GLU A 241 43.83 14.81 -7.94
N LYS A 242 45.05 14.41 -8.31
CA LYS A 242 46.26 14.48 -7.46
C LYS A 242 47.22 15.59 -7.87
#